data_AF-A0ABD5DF69-F1
#
_entry.id   AF-A0ABD5DF69-F1
#
_cell.length_a   1.000
_cell.length_b   1.000
_cell.length_c   1.000
_cell.angle_alpha   90.00
_cell.angle_beta   90.00
_cell.angle_gamma   90.00
#
_symmetry.space_group_name_H-M   'P 1'
#
loop_
_entity.id
_entity.type
_entity.pdbx_description
1 polymer ?
#
loop_
_entity_poly.entity_id
_entity_poly.type
_entity_poly.pdbx_seq_one_letter_code
_entity_poly.pdbx_strand_id
1 'polypeptide(L)'
;VLSTQHAEDIDQKSLQEAVMEEIIKPILPTEWLNASTKFFINPTGRFVIGGPMGDCGLTGRKIIVDTYGGMARHGGGAFSGKDPSKV
;
A
#
# COMPACT_ATOMS: atom_id res chain seq x y z
N VAL A 1 -3.84 -1.39 7.78
CA VAL A 1 -4.87 -1.50 6.72
C VAL A 1 -4.16 -1.90 5.45
N LEU A 2 -4.69 -2.85 4.69
CA LEU A 2 -4.14 -3.27 3.39
C LEU A 2 -5.30 -3.48 2.42
N SER A 3 -5.20 -2.85 1.24
CA SER A 3 -6.10 -3.10 0.12
C SER A 3 -5.24 -3.51 -1.08
N THR A 4 -5.48 -4.70 -1.61
CA THR A 4 -4.78 -5.22 -2.78
C THR A 4 -5.75 -5.60 -3.87
N GLN A 5 -5.39 -5.29 -5.11
CA GLN A 5 -6.07 -5.84 -6.28
C GLN A 5 -5.89 -7.36 -6.29
N HIS A 6 -6.89 -8.09 -6.78
CA HIS A 6 -6.88 -9.54 -6.82
C HIS A 6 -7.57 -10.09 -8.08
N ALA A 7 -7.33 -11.36 -8.38
CA ALA A 7 -8.02 -12.08 -9.45
C ALA A 7 -9.51 -12.29 -9.10
N GLU A 8 -10.36 -12.49 -10.10
CA GLU A 8 -11.81 -12.59 -9.86
C GLU A 8 -12.24 -13.86 -9.13
N ASP A 9 -11.42 -14.91 -9.19
CA ASP A 9 -11.69 -16.25 -8.70
C ASP A 9 -11.26 -16.49 -7.25
N ILE A 10 -10.40 -15.65 -6.66
CA ILE A 10 -10.02 -15.78 -5.26
C ILE A 10 -11.14 -15.26 -4.34
N ASP A 11 -11.54 -16.07 -3.37
CA ASP A 11 -12.49 -15.65 -2.36
C ASP A 11 -11.84 -14.78 -1.28
N GLN A 12 -12.68 -13.98 -0.61
CA GLN A 12 -12.22 -13.00 0.37
C GLN A 12 -11.47 -13.63 1.55
N LYS A 13 -11.84 -14.84 1.99
CA LYS A 13 -11.22 -15.47 3.16
C LYS A 13 -9.81 -15.93 2.81
N SER A 14 -9.66 -16.62 1.68
CA SER A 14 -8.34 -17.05 1.20
C SER A 14 -7.42 -15.87 0.93
N LEU A 15 -7.94 -14.76 0.38
CA LEU A 15 -7.15 -13.53 0.20
C LEU A 15 -6.68 -12.95 1.54
N GLN A 16 -7.56 -12.88 2.54
CA GLN A 16 -7.21 -12.35 3.86
C GLN A 16 -6.16 -13.20 4.57
N GLU A 17 -6.28 -14.52 4.48
CA GLU A 17 -5.31 -15.47 5.03
C GLU A 17 -3.94 -15.34 4.34
N ALA A 18 -3.91 -15.31 3.00
CA ALA A 18 -2.67 -15.13 2.25
C ALA A 18 -1.97 -13.82 2.60
N VAL A 19 -2.70 -12.71 2.68
CA VAL A 19 -2.13 -11.42 3.10
C VAL A 19 -1.59 -11.47 4.54
N MET A 20 -2.27 -12.18 5.45
CA MET A 20 -1.83 -12.28 6.83
C MET A 20 -0.52 -13.08 6.95
N GLU A 21 -0.48 -14.28 6.37
CA GLU A 21 0.65 -15.21 6.51
C GLU A 21 1.86 -14.81 5.65
N GLU A 22 1.63 -14.35 4.42
CA GLU A 22 2.71 -14.11 3.45
C GLU A 22 3.22 -12.67 3.46
N ILE A 23 2.48 -11.73 4.06
CA ILE A 23 2.85 -10.29 4.06
C ILE A 23 2.93 -9.72 5.47
N ILE A 24 1.85 -9.76 6.25
CA ILE A 24 1.79 -9.00 7.51
C ILE A 24 2.71 -9.63 8.56
N LYS A 25 2.55 -10.93 8.85
CA LYS A 25 3.36 -11.64 9.85
C LYS A 25 4.87 -11.66 9.56
N PRO A 26 5.35 -11.88 8.33
CA PRO A 26 6.79 -11.91 8.07
C PRO A 26 7.45 -10.52 8.09
N ILE A 27 6.68 -9.44 7.88
CA ILE A 27 7.22 -8.08 7.82
C ILE A 27 7.15 -7.36 9.18
N LEU A 28 6.09 -7.59 9.95
CA LEU A 28 5.90 -6.89 11.22
C LEU A 28 6.49 -7.68 12.40
N PRO A 29 7.35 -7.05 13.22
CA PRO A 29 7.82 -7.68 14.45
C PRO A 29 6.67 -8.04 15.38
N THR A 30 6.71 -9.26 15.94
CA THR A 30 5.62 -9.80 16.77
C THR A 30 5.34 -8.95 18.02
N GLU A 31 6.36 -8.28 18.55
CA GLU A 31 6.28 -7.41 19.71
C GLU A 31 5.48 -6.13 19.46
N TRP A 32 5.25 -5.75 18.20
CA TRP A 32 4.39 -4.62 17.85
C TRP A 32 2.93 -5.00 17.69
N LEU A 33 2.63 -6.30 17.65
CA LEU A 33 1.29 -6.85 17.47
C LEU A 33 0.72 -7.30 18.82
N ASN A 34 -0.52 -6.91 19.08
CA ASN A 34 -1.23 -7.25 20.31
C ASN A 34 -2.69 -7.59 20.02
N ALA A 35 -3.40 -8.08 21.04
CA ALA A 35 -4.81 -8.49 20.90
C ALA A 35 -5.76 -7.33 20.51
N SER A 36 -5.37 -6.06 20.70
CA SER A 36 -6.16 -4.90 20.28
C SER A 36 -5.82 -4.41 18.87
N THR A 37 -4.82 -5.00 18.21
CA THR A 37 -4.42 -4.64 16.86
C THR A 37 -5.52 -5.04 15.87
N LYS A 38 -6.02 -4.05 15.13
CA LYS A 38 -7.09 -4.24 14.15
C LYS A 38 -6.50 -4.43 12.76
N PHE A 39 -6.80 -5.57 12.15
CA PHE A 39 -6.43 -5.85 10.77
C PHE A 39 -7.63 -5.57 9.85
N PHE A 40 -7.44 -4.65 8.92
CA PHE A 40 -8.41 -4.34 7.86
C PHE A 40 -7.77 -4.73 6.53
N ILE A 41 -8.13 -5.90 6.02
CA ILE A 41 -7.63 -6.45 4.76
C ILE A 41 -8.79 -6.50 3.77
N ASN A 42 -8.64 -5.78 2.65
CA ASN A 42 -9.68 -5.54 1.64
C ASN A 42 -11.05 -5.22 2.29
N PRO A 43 -11.15 -4.15 3.11
CA PRO A 43 -12.37 -3.87 3.88
C PRO A 43 -13.59 -3.54 3.01
N THR A 44 -13.37 -3.08 1.77
CA THR A 44 -14.42 -2.84 0.77
C THR A 44 -14.84 -4.10 0.03
N GLY A 45 -14.20 -5.25 0.31
CA GLY A 45 -14.42 -6.51 -0.38
C GLY A 45 -13.73 -6.55 -1.74
N ARG A 46 -14.52 -6.67 -2.81
CA ARG A 46 -14.06 -6.96 -4.18
C ARG A 46 -13.23 -5.82 -4.76
N PHE A 47 -12.00 -6.11 -5.18
CA PHE A 47 -11.08 -5.20 -5.86
C PHE A 47 -10.39 -5.91 -7.06
N VAL A 48 -11.16 -6.16 -8.11
CA VAL A 48 -10.67 -6.84 -9.34
C VAL A 48 -10.15 -5.84 -10.38
N ILE A 49 -10.83 -4.71 -10.56
CA ILE A 49 -10.43 -3.67 -11.51
C ILE A 49 -9.49 -2.70 -10.78
N GLY A 50 -8.26 -2.59 -11.27
CA GLY A 50 -7.22 -1.71 -10.72
C GLY A 50 -6.29 -1.18 -11.80
N GLY A 51 -5.15 -0.65 -11.39
CA GLY A 51 -4.21 0.03 -12.29
C GLY A 51 -4.84 1.23 -13.00
N PRO A 52 -4.32 1.63 -14.18
CA PRO A 52 -4.82 2.79 -14.93
C PRO A 52 -6.29 2.71 -15.36
N MET A 53 -6.86 1.50 -15.41
CA MET A 53 -8.27 1.29 -15.72
C MET A 53 -9.19 1.73 -14.56
N GLY A 54 -8.70 1.62 -13.33
CA GLY A 54 -9.46 1.98 -12.12
C GLY A 54 -9.18 3.39 -11.60
N ASP A 55 -7.98 3.95 -11.83
CA ASP A 55 -7.60 5.29 -11.37
C ASP A 55 -6.46 5.86 -12.23
N CYS A 56 -6.50 7.16 -12.53
CA CYS A 56 -5.50 7.83 -13.35
C CYS A 56 -4.22 8.12 -12.56
N GLY A 57 -3.09 7.62 -13.05
CA GLY A 57 -1.76 7.87 -12.47
C GLY A 57 -1.06 9.07 -13.11
N LEU A 58 -0.37 9.87 -12.29
CA LEU A 58 0.56 10.91 -12.75
C LEU A 58 1.89 10.81 -11.98
N THR A 59 3.00 11.07 -12.67
CA THR A 59 4.34 11.15 -12.07
C THR A 59 4.36 12.19 -10.95
N GLY A 60 5.03 11.90 -9.83
CA GLY A 60 5.19 12.84 -8.73
C GLY A 60 3.96 13.03 -7.83
N ARG A 61 2.99 12.10 -7.87
CA ARG A 61 1.78 12.16 -7.00
C ARG A 61 1.86 11.28 -5.75
N LYS A 62 3.07 10.80 -5.40
CA LYS A 62 3.32 9.95 -4.22
C LYS A 62 4.50 10.46 -3.36
N ILE A 63 4.83 11.76 -3.44
CA ILE A 63 6.02 12.36 -2.81
C ILE A 63 6.16 12.15 -1.29
N ILE A 64 5.04 12.01 -0.55
CA ILE A 64 5.10 11.72 0.89
C ILE A 64 5.35 10.24 1.17
N VAL A 65 4.89 9.35 0.28
CA VAL A 65 5.22 7.91 0.33
C VAL A 65 6.70 7.71 -0.03
N ASP A 66 7.20 8.46 -1.01
CA ASP A 66 8.60 8.40 -1.46
C ASP A 66 9.62 8.92 -0.44
N THR A 67 9.17 9.57 0.64
CA THR A 67 10.05 10.22 1.62
C THR A 67 9.84 9.69 3.04
N TYR A 68 9.21 10.49 3.90
CA TYR A 68 9.21 10.25 5.36
C TYR A 68 7.86 9.78 5.89
N GLY A 69 6.92 9.40 5.02
CA GLY A 69 5.60 8.91 5.45
C GLY A 69 4.80 9.92 6.29
N GLY A 70 5.07 11.21 6.13
CA GLY A 70 4.43 12.29 6.89
C GLY A 70 5.13 12.65 8.21
N MET A 71 6.20 11.96 8.60
CA MET A 71 6.93 12.22 9.85
C MET A 71 7.73 13.54 9.81
N ALA A 72 8.14 14.00 8.62
CA ALA A 72 8.93 15.21 8.43
C ALA A 72 8.37 16.11 7.32
N ARG A 73 8.91 17.35 7.26
CA ARG A 73 8.52 18.35 6.25
C ARG A 73 9.06 17.95 4.88
N HIS A 74 8.29 18.28 3.83
CA HIS A 74 8.65 18.00 2.45
C HIS A 74 8.58 19.29 1.61
N GLY A 75 9.60 19.57 0.79
CA GLY A 75 9.72 20.81 0.01
C GLY A 75 8.82 20.91 -1.24
N GLY A 76 8.16 19.81 -1.61
CA GLY A 76 7.12 19.76 -2.65
C GLY A 76 7.58 19.27 -4.03
N GLY A 77 8.88 19.19 -4.27
CA GLY A 77 9.42 18.64 -5.52
C GLY A 77 9.29 17.12 -5.61
N ALA A 78 8.83 16.59 -6.75
CA ALA A 78 8.87 15.15 -7.04
C ALA A 78 10.29 14.69 -7.44
N PHE A 79 10.58 13.39 -7.33
CA PHE A 79 11.88 12.82 -7.73
C PHE A 79 11.85 12.22 -9.15
N SER A 80 10.96 11.26 -9.40
CA SER A 80 10.94 10.50 -10.66
C SER A 80 10.76 11.37 -11.90
N GLY A 81 11.51 11.06 -12.96
CA GLY A 81 11.48 11.78 -14.24
C GLY A 81 12.41 13.00 -14.33
N LYS A 82 13.16 13.31 -13.28
CA LYS A 82 14.19 14.34 -13.28
C LYS A 82 15.58 13.72 -13.49
N ASP A 83 16.43 14.41 -14.24
CA ASP A 83 17.86 14.08 -14.22
C ASP A 83 18.52 14.63 -12.93
N PRO A 84 19.70 14.08 -12.52
CA PRO A 84 20.33 14.43 -11.25
C PRO A 84 20.80 15.89 -11.11
N SER A 85 20.70 16.74 -12.15
CA SER A 85 20.96 18.18 -12.00
C SER A 85 19.83 18.94 -11.30
N LYS A 86 18.65 18.32 -11.14
CA LYS A 86 17.49 18.96 -10.50
C LYS A 86 17.60 18.74 -9.01
N VAL A 87 17.67 19.87 -8.28
CA VAL A 87 17.71 19.94 -6.82
C VAL A 87 16.45 19.40 -6.16
#